data_AF-A0A0F9PFU1-F1
#
_entry.id   AF-A0A0F9PFU1-F1
#
_cell.length_a   1.000
_cell.length_b   1.000
_cell.length_c   1.000
_cell.angle_alpha   90.00
_cell.angle_beta   90.00
_cell.angle_gamma   90.00
#
_symmetry.space_group_name_H-M   'P 1'
#
loop_
_entity.id
_entity.type
_entity.pdbx_description
1 polymer ?
#
loop_
_entity_poly.entity_id
_entity_poly.type
_entity_poly.pdbx_seq_one_letter_code
_entity_poly.pdbx_strand_id
1 'polypeptide(L)'
;MDSNICYNGMSMKEYKILQDVYHKTAEIGDYTNDSVTVLELSTGDLVESILNHFTKEQPELIYPTKSYFVAIIYTTLLEKHFHEPFYTALNDPELLYGNDKFFVPYSEARLVYDTVIRRLPWFPSGYCGFNDSLSQVASTIDYFNKEFGIEEKDGE
;
A
#
# COMPACT_ATOMS: atom_id res chain seq x y z
N MET A 1 -23.06 4.79 -17.33
CA MET A 1 -23.50 3.48 -17.87
C MET A 1 -22.28 2.59 -17.78
N ASP A 2 -22.26 1.77 -16.75
CA ASP A 2 -21.10 0.99 -16.32
C ASP A 2 -20.76 -0.08 -17.34
N SER A 3 -19.60 0.06 -17.97
CA SER A 3 -19.04 -0.95 -18.86
C SER A 3 -18.34 -2.03 -18.05
N ASN A 4 -19.14 -2.84 -17.35
CA ASN A 4 -18.65 -4.10 -16.79
C ASN A 4 -18.48 -5.12 -17.94
N ILE A 5 -17.24 -5.34 -18.34
CA ILE A 5 -16.89 -6.39 -19.30
C ILE A 5 -16.84 -7.72 -18.54
N CYS A 6 -17.89 -8.54 -18.72
CA CYS A 6 -17.97 -9.87 -18.13
C CYS A 6 -17.18 -10.89 -18.95
N TYR A 7 -15.99 -11.28 -18.50
CA TYR A 7 -15.35 -12.54 -18.89
C TYR A 7 -15.67 -13.60 -17.83
N ASN A 8 -16.41 -14.65 -18.20
CA ASN A 8 -16.62 -15.89 -17.45
C ASN A 8 -16.60 -15.78 -15.91
N GLY A 9 -17.68 -15.27 -15.32
CA GLY A 9 -18.04 -15.57 -13.92
C GLY A 9 -17.32 -14.81 -12.80
N MET A 10 -16.30 -13.99 -13.10
CA MET A 10 -15.73 -13.05 -12.14
C MET A 10 -15.60 -11.67 -12.79
N SER A 11 -16.35 -10.68 -12.29
CA SER A 11 -16.07 -9.30 -12.62
C SER A 11 -14.72 -8.95 -11.98
N MET A 12 -13.67 -8.87 -12.78
CA MET A 12 -12.37 -8.39 -12.29
C MET A 12 -12.53 -6.94 -11.86
N LYS A 13 -12.00 -6.61 -10.68
CA LYS A 13 -12.04 -5.24 -10.16
C LYS A 13 -11.18 -4.35 -11.06
N GLU A 14 -11.64 -3.14 -11.34
CA GLU A 14 -10.97 -2.20 -12.25
C GLU A 14 -9.50 -1.99 -11.87
N TYR A 15 -9.21 -1.75 -10.59
CA TYR A 15 -7.83 -1.56 -10.12
C TYR A 15 -6.94 -2.78 -10.41
N LYS A 16 -7.46 -4.01 -10.35
CA LYS A 16 -6.67 -5.21 -10.68
C LYS A 16 -6.30 -5.27 -12.15
N ILE A 17 -7.16 -4.78 -13.04
CA ILE A 17 -6.85 -4.68 -14.47
C ILE A 17 -5.77 -3.63 -14.69
N LEU A 18 -5.88 -2.47 -14.05
CA LEU A 18 -4.89 -1.38 -14.16
C LEU A 18 -3.52 -1.81 -13.63
N GLN A 19 -3.48 -2.42 -12.45
CA GLN A 19 -2.27 -3.00 -11.85
C GLN A 19 -1.63 -4.05 -12.78
N ASP A 20 -2.41 -4.99 -13.34
CA ASP A 20 -1.91 -5.99 -14.29
C ASP A 20 -1.34 -5.36 -15.58
N VAL A 21 -2.03 -4.36 -16.14
CA VAL A 21 -1.56 -3.62 -17.32
C VAL A 21 -0.24 -2.92 -17.00
N TYR A 22 -0.18 -2.16 -15.91
CA TYR A 22 1.01 -1.41 -15.52
C TYR A 22 2.23 -2.32 -15.41
N HIS A 23 2.14 -3.42 -14.68
CA HIS A 23 3.27 -4.33 -14.50
C HIS A 23 3.68 -5.10 -15.77
N LYS A 24 2.79 -5.22 -16.77
CA LYS A 24 3.12 -5.81 -18.07
C LYS A 24 3.75 -4.81 -19.05
N THR A 25 3.46 -3.52 -18.91
CA THR A 25 3.88 -2.48 -19.87
C THR A 25 4.95 -1.53 -19.35
N ALA A 26 5.08 -1.38 -18.03
CA ALA A 26 6.13 -0.56 -17.45
C ALA A 26 7.48 -1.19 -17.77
N GLU A 27 8.39 -0.40 -18.35
CA GLU A 27 9.81 -0.75 -18.34
C GLU A 27 10.19 -0.93 -16.87
N ILE A 28 10.54 -2.16 -16.47
CA ILE A 28 10.97 -2.45 -15.11
C ILE A 28 12.24 -1.64 -14.87
N GLY A 29 12.07 -0.45 -14.29
CA GLY A 29 13.16 0.28 -13.67
C GLY A 29 13.78 -0.69 -12.66
N ASP A 30 15.09 -0.88 -12.78
CA ASP A 30 15.85 -1.80 -11.95
C ASP A 30 15.80 -1.35 -10.48
N TYR A 31 14.73 -1.70 -9.75
CA TYR A 31 14.55 -1.40 -8.33
C TYR A 31 15.39 -2.31 -7.43
N THR A 32 16.39 -3.00 -7.99
CA THR A 32 17.22 -3.95 -7.26
C THR A 32 18.66 -3.47 -7.14
N ASN A 33 18.88 -2.40 -6.36
CA ASN A 33 20.24 -2.20 -5.82
C ASN A 33 20.33 -1.44 -4.49
N ASP A 34 19.24 -1.30 -3.75
CA ASP A 34 19.34 -0.84 -2.37
C ASP A 34 19.61 -2.03 -1.46
N SER A 35 20.62 -1.90 -0.61
CA SER A 35 20.99 -2.91 0.38
C SER A 35 19.84 -3.11 1.35
N VAL A 36 19.00 -4.11 1.11
CA VAL A 36 17.82 -4.35 1.93
C VAL A 36 18.24 -4.95 3.27
N THR A 37 17.86 -4.30 4.37
CA THR A 37 18.07 -4.85 5.71
C THR A 37 16.84 -5.67 6.11
N VAL A 38 17.03 -6.96 6.39
CA VAL A 38 15.96 -7.86 6.85
C VAL A 38 16.24 -8.19 8.30
N LEU A 39 15.29 -7.87 9.19
CA LEU A 39 15.41 -8.14 10.62
C LEU A 39 14.19 -8.89 11.13
N GLU A 40 14.44 -9.88 11.98
CA GLU A 40 13.39 -10.51 12.77
C GLU A 40 13.12 -9.61 13.99
N LEU A 41 11.98 -8.91 13.96
CA LEU A 41 11.56 -7.99 15.01
C LEU A 41 10.52 -8.66 15.91
N SER A 42 10.53 -8.31 17.19
CA SER A 42 9.40 -8.63 18.06
C SER A 42 8.14 -7.90 17.55
N THR A 43 6.95 -8.41 17.88
CA THR A 43 5.70 -7.74 17.49
C THR A 43 5.65 -6.27 17.94
N GLY A 44 6.16 -5.95 19.13
CA GLY A 44 6.22 -4.58 19.63
C GLY A 44 7.15 -3.70 18.80
N ASP A 45 8.38 -4.18 18.55
CA ASP A 45 9.37 -3.43 17.76
C ASP A 45 8.92 -3.24 16.32
N LEU A 46 8.26 -4.24 15.73
CA LEU A 46 7.66 -4.15 14.40
C LEU A 46 6.60 -3.05 14.36
N VAL A 47 5.66 -3.03 15.32
CA VAL A 47 4.63 -1.99 15.41
C VAL A 47 5.24 -0.59 15.51
N GLU A 48 6.23 -0.39 16.40
CA GLU A 48 6.90 0.92 16.52
C GLU A 48 7.66 1.30 15.25
N SER A 49 8.31 0.32 14.60
CA SER A 49 9.03 0.53 13.34
C SER A 49 8.07 0.95 12.21
N ILE A 50 6.87 0.38 12.15
CA ILE A 50 5.84 0.76 11.16
C ILE A 50 5.35 2.18 11.45
N LEU A 51 5.06 2.51 12.71
CA LEU A 51 4.61 3.85 13.10
C LEU A 51 5.67 4.93 12.84
N ASN A 52 6.95 4.60 12.97
CA ASN A 52 8.04 5.48 12.60
C ASN A 52 7.99 5.87 11.11
N HIS A 53 7.56 4.98 10.21
CA HIS A 53 7.43 5.31 8.79
C HIS A 53 6.34 6.36 8.52
N PHE A 54 5.36 6.50 9.41
CA PHE A 54 4.30 7.50 9.31
C PHE A 54 4.60 8.81 10.06
N THR A 55 5.71 8.89 10.81
CA THR A 55 5.96 10.01 11.74
C THR A 55 7.35 10.62 11.65
N LYS A 56 8.36 9.88 11.16
CA LYS A 56 9.75 10.33 11.07
C LYS A 56 10.16 10.55 9.61
N GLU A 57 11.04 11.51 9.38
CA GLU A 57 11.73 11.62 8.09
C GLU A 57 12.76 10.50 7.93
N GLN A 58 12.84 9.92 6.73
CA GLN A 58 13.85 8.91 6.35
C GLN A 58 13.99 7.77 7.37
N PRO A 59 12.92 7.00 7.63
CA PRO A 59 12.99 5.83 8.50
C PRO A 59 13.95 4.78 7.90
N GLU A 60 14.50 3.94 8.77
CA GLU A 60 15.32 2.80 8.35
C GLU A 60 14.52 1.87 7.44
N LEU A 61 15.09 1.52 6.28
CA LEU A 61 14.51 0.61 5.30
C LEU A 61 14.69 -0.86 5.74
N ILE A 62 13.92 -1.24 6.76
CA ILE A 62 13.91 -2.59 7.33
C ILE A 62 12.70 -3.38 6.82
N TYR A 63 12.94 -4.63 6.43
CA TYR A 63 11.87 -5.60 6.20
C TYR A 63 11.67 -6.50 7.43
N PRO A 64 10.42 -6.82 7.80
CA PRO A 64 9.19 -6.62 7.01
C PRO A 64 8.50 -5.25 7.18
N THR A 65 9.02 -4.33 8.01
CA THR A 65 8.38 -3.04 8.33
C THR A 65 7.86 -2.29 7.09
N LYS A 66 8.70 -2.13 6.07
CA LYS A 66 8.35 -1.41 4.84
C LYS A 66 7.10 -1.98 4.15
N SER A 67 6.95 -3.31 4.12
CA SER A 67 5.82 -3.98 3.48
C SER A 67 4.49 -3.67 4.16
N TYR A 68 4.46 -3.64 5.49
CA TYR A 68 3.27 -3.25 6.25
C TYR A 68 2.89 -1.79 6.03
N PHE A 69 3.89 -0.90 6.02
CA PHE A 69 3.70 0.52 5.74
C PHE A 69 3.10 0.76 4.35
N VAL A 70 3.70 0.16 3.31
CA VAL A 70 3.22 0.26 1.92
C VAL A 70 1.80 -0.30 1.78
N ALA A 71 1.53 -1.47 2.37
CA ALA A 71 0.21 -2.10 2.32
C ALA A 71 -0.91 -1.22 2.91
N ILE A 72 -0.64 -0.52 4.03
CA ILE A 72 -1.60 0.41 4.65
C ILE A 72 -1.87 1.60 3.74
N ILE A 73 -0.83 2.19 3.12
CA ILE A 73 -0.99 3.30 2.17
C ILE A 73 -1.81 2.84 0.95
N TYR A 74 -1.40 1.75 0.31
CA TYR A 74 -2.09 1.17 -0.85
C TYR A 74 -3.57 0.94 -0.59
N THR A 75 -3.88 0.28 0.52
CA THR A 75 -5.25 -0.03 0.90
C THR A 75 -6.09 1.24 1.09
N THR A 76 -5.53 2.26 1.72
CA THR A 76 -6.20 3.55 1.93
C THR A 76 -6.48 4.28 0.61
N LEU A 77 -5.53 4.21 -0.33
CA LEU A 77 -5.67 4.78 -1.67
C LEU A 77 -6.69 4.00 -2.53
N LEU A 78 -6.69 2.67 -2.46
CA LEU A 78 -7.69 1.81 -3.13
C LEU A 78 -9.11 2.11 -2.63
N GLU A 79 -9.29 2.29 -1.32
CA GLU A 79 -10.58 2.68 -0.75
C GLU A 79 -11.04 4.04 -1.27
N LYS A 80 -10.12 5.01 -1.40
CA LYS A 80 -10.45 6.34 -1.94
C LYS A 80 -10.80 6.31 -3.42
N HIS A 81 -9.95 5.71 -4.24
CA HIS A 81 -10.01 5.88 -5.70
C HIS A 81 -10.89 4.84 -6.38
N PHE A 82 -11.04 3.65 -5.77
CA PHE A 82 -11.77 2.52 -6.35
C PHE A 82 -12.89 2.00 -5.47
N HIS A 83 -13.15 2.65 -4.31
CA HIS A 83 -14.17 2.26 -3.35
C HIS A 83 -14.02 0.80 -2.84
N GLU A 84 -12.79 0.29 -2.87
CA GLU A 84 -12.47 -1.04 -2.36
C GLU A 84 -12.44 -1.01 -0.83
N PRO A 85 -13.23 -1.85 -0.12
CA PRO A 85 -13.25 -1.80 1.34
C PRO A 85 -11.87 -2.07 1.94
N PHE A 86 -11.43 -1.22 2.88
CA PHE A 86 -10.06 -1.26 3.42
C PHE A 86 -9.61 -2.68 3.83
N TYR A 87 -10.34 -3.36 4.72
CA TYR A 87 -9.93 -4.68 5.19
C TYR A 87 -10.02 -5.78 4.12
N THR A 88 -10.82 -5.57 3.07
CA THR A 88 -10.86 -6.49 1.91
C THR A 88 -9.60 -6.36 1.08
N ALA A 89 -9.19 -5.13 0.73
CA ALA A 89 -7.93 -4.87 0.04
C ALA A 89 -6.71 -5.29 0.86
N LEU A 90 -6.67 -4.99 2.17
CA LEU A 90 -5.53 -5.35 3.02
C LEU A 90 -5.38 -6.87 3.20
N ASN A 91 -6.46 -7.63 2.99
CA ASN A 91 -6.43 -9.08 3.05
C ASN A 91 -6.20 -9.75 1.69
N ASP A 92 -5.99 -8.97 0.63
CA ASP A 92 -5.68 -9.48 -0.71
C ASP A 92 -4.20 -9.90 -0.78
N PRO A 93 -3.87 -11.19 -0.97
CA PRO A 93 -2.48 -11.65 -1.07
C PRO A 93 -1.74 -11.07 -2.28
N GLU A 94 -2.46 -10.57 -3.28
CA GLU A 94 -1.91 -9.93 -4.48
C GLU A 94 -1.99 -8.40 -4.40
N LEU A 95 -2.21 -7.81 -3.22
CA LEU A 95 -2.27 -6.35 -3.04
C LEU A 95 -1.09 -5.62 -3.69
N LEU A 96 0.13 -6.15 -3.47
CA LEU A 96 1.38 -5.59 -3.99
C LEU A 96 1.92 -6.37 -5.21
N TYR A 97 1.01 -6.99 -5.97
CA TYR A 97 1.30 -7.69 -7.23
C TYR A 97 2.43 -8.75 -7.14
N GLY A 98 2.60 -9.37 -5.97
CA GLY A 98 3.66 -10.36 -5.73
C GLY A 98 5.09 -9.80 -5.75
N ASN A 99 5.28 -8.48 -5.83
CA ASN A 99 6.60 -7.84 -5.85
C ASN A 99 7.26 -7.79 -4.47
N ASP A 100 6.46 -7.87 -3.40
CA ASP A 100 6.94 -7.84 -2.02
C ASP A 100 6.75 -9.19 -1.33
N LYS A 101 7.84 -9.95 -1.19
CA LYS A 101 7.86 -11.26 -0.53
C LYS A 101 7.65 -11.21 0.99
N PHE A 102 7.73 -10.04 1.61
CA PHE A 102 7.56 -9.84 3.06
C PHE A 102 6.18 -9.31 3.42
N PHE A 103 5.35 -9.02 2.42
CA PHE A 103 3.94 -8.68 2.63
C PHE A 103 3.20 -9.87 3.24
N VAL A 104 2.38 -9.56 4.25
CA VAL A 104 1.54 -10.54 4.95
C VAL A 104 0.11 -9.99 4.98
N PRO A 105 -0.90 -10.74 4.48
CA PRO A 105 -2.28 -10.29 4.48
C PRO A 105 -2.84 -10.01 5.88
N TYR A 106 -3.86 -9.15 5.96
CA TYR A 106 -4.51 -8.78 7.22
C TYR A 106 -4.86 -9.97 8.12
N SER A 107 -5.45 -11.03 7.57
CA SER A 107 -5.90 -12.21 8.35
C SER A 107 -4.77 -12.96 9.04
N GLU A 108 -3.55 -12.89 8.50
CA GLU A 108 -2.36 -13.57 9.04
C GLU A 108 -1.57 -12.68 10.01
N ALA A 109 -1.67 -11.35 9.89
CA ALA A 109 -0.97 -10.39 10.75
C ALA A 109 -1.90 -9.41 11.48
N ARG A 110 -3.13 -9.86 11.78
CA ARG A 110 -4.21 -9.02 12.33
C ARG A 110 -3.80 -8.20 13.54
N LEU A 111 -3.06 -8.81 14.49
CA LEU A 111 -2.63 -8.12 15.70
C LEU A 111 -1.72 -6.91 15.39
N VAL A 112 -0.80 -7.05 14.43
CA VAL A 112 0.11 -5.97 14.02
C VAL A 112 -0.69 -4.85 13.38
N TYR A 113 -1.51 -5.17 12.38
CA TYR A 113 -2.34 -4.18 11.69
C TYR A 113 -3.31 -3.47 12.62
N ASP A 114 -4.11 -4.20 13.40
CA ASP A 114 -5.08 -3.60 14.32
C ASP A 114 -4.39 -2.68 15.36
N THR A 115 -3.16 -3.00 15.77
CA THR A 115 -2.39 -2.17 16.72
C THR A 115 -1.84 -0.91 16.06
N VAL A 116 -1.27 -1.02 14.86
CA VAL A 116 -0.78 0.15 14.10
C VAL A 116 -1.94 1.08 13.77
N ILE A 117 -2.98 0.55 13.13
CA ILE A 117 -4.14 1.31 12.64
C ILE A 117 -4.81 2.10 13.76
N ARG A 118 -4.99 1.49 14.95
CA ARG A 118 -5.58 2.15 16.12
C ARG A 118 -4.74 3.32 16.65
N ARG A 119 -3.44 3.34 16.35
CA ARG A 119 -2.49 4.37 16.79
C ARG A 119 -2.26 5.47 15.74
N LEU A 120 -2.76 5.29 14.52
CA LEU A 120 -2.71 6.32 13.49
C LEU A 120 -3.81 7.36 13.77
N PRO A 121 -3.47 8.65 13.94
CA PRO A 121 -4.42 9.66 14.40
C PRO A 121 -5.52 10.01 13.38
N TRP A 122 -5.37 9.57 12.14
CA TRP A 122 -6.31 9.82 11.04
C TRP A 122 -7.22 8.63 10.70
N PHE A 123 -7.05 7.48 11.35
CA PHE A 123 -7.95 6.35 11.18
C PHE A 123 -9.02 6.34 12.29
N PRO A 124 -10.32 6.07 12.01
CA PRO A 124 -10.92 5.66 10.73
C PRO A 124 -11.44 6.82 9.87
N SER A 125 -11.09 8.08 10.17
CA SER A 125 -11.63 9.29 9.52
C SER A 125 -11.35 9.43 8.01
N GLY A 126 -10.67 8.46 7.39
CA GLY A 126 -10.43 8.39 5.95
C GLY A 126 -9.09 8.97 5.51
N TYR A 127 -8.89 9.00 4.20
CA TYR A 127 -7.69 9.37 3.43
C TYR A 127 -6.97 10.67 3.84
N CYS A 128 -7.63 11.56 4.57
CA CYS A 128 -7.21 12.94 4.82
C CYS A 128 -6.11 13.13 5.87
N GLY A 129 -5.27 12.12 6.13
CA GLY A 129 -4.28 12.22 7.21
C GLY A 129 -2.89 11.69 6.96
N PHE A 130 -2.56 11.22 5.75
CA PHE A 130 -1.16 10.99 5.44
C PHE A 130 -0.39 12.31 5.51
N ASN A 131 0.72 12.32 6.23
CA ASN A 131 1.70 13.39 6.10
C ASN A 131 2.50 13.14 4.81
N ASP A 132 1.95 13.57 3.68
CA ASP A 132 2.58 13.48 2.35
C ASP A 132 3.88 14.29 2.23
N SER A 133 4.17 15.17 3.21
CA SER A 133 5.46 15.84 3.29
C SER A 133 6.61 14.88 3.67
N LEU A 134 6.29 13.66 4.16
CA LEU A 134 7.28 12.62 4.39
C LEU A 134 7.65 11.92 3.07
N SER A 135 8.92 11.99 2.68
CA SER A 135 9.41 11.45 1.40
C SER A 135 9.03 9.99 1.10
N GLN A 136 9.01 9.12 2.12
CA GLN A 136 8.61 7.73 1.97
C GLN A 136 7.10 7.55 1.74
N VAL A 137 6.28 8.46 2.28
CA VAL A 137 4.83 8.50 2.04
C VAL A 137 4.58 9.02 0.63
N ALA A 138 5.18 10.16 0.27
CA ALA A 138 5.09 10.75 -1.07
C ALA A 138 5.51 9.76 -2.16
N SER A 139 6.67 9.12 -2.03
CA SER A 139 7.14 8.14 -3.01
C SER A 139 6.23 6.93 -3.17
N THR A 140 5.57 6.48 -2.10
CA THR A 140 4.59 5.39 -2.17
C THR A 140 3.31 5.85 -2.87
N ILE A 141 2.85 7.07 -2.60
CA ILE A 141 1.69 7.69 -3.28
C ILE A 141 2.00 7.89 -4.77
N ASP A 142 3.17 8.41 -5.11
CA ASP A 142 3.61 8.62 -6.50
C ASP A 142 3.65 7.31 -7.28
N TYR A 143 4.16 6.24 -6.67
CA TYR A 143 4.21 4.94 -7.30
C TYR A 143 2.80 4.37 -7.52
N PHE A 144 1.92 4.48 -6.52
CA PHE A 144 0.51 4.13 -6.67
C PHE A 144 -0.16 4.92 -7.80
N ASN A 145 0.00 6.24 -7.83
CA ASN A 145 -0.60 7.10 -8.85
C ASN A 145 -0.13 6.71 -10.26
N LYS A 146 1.16 6.39 -10.42
CA LYS A 146 1.70 5.86 -11.69
C LYS A 146 1.11 4.51 -12.07
N GLU A 147 1.00 3.60 -11.10
CA GLU A 147 0.45 2.25 -11.30
C GLU A 147 -1.00 2.28 -11.78
N PHE A 148 -1.81 3.19 -11.23
CA PHE A 148 -3.24 3.29 -11.52
C PHE A 148 -3.62 4.41 -12.50
N GLY A 149 -2.64 5.13 -13.04
CA GLY A 149 -2.89 6.24 -13.99
C GLY A 149 -3.69 7.39 -13.36
N ILE A 150 -3.48 7.67 -12.07
CA ILE A 150 -4.16 8.75 -11.35
C ILE A 150 -3.35 10.03 -11.52
N GLU A 151 -3.93 11.00 -12.22
CA GLU A 151 -3.41 12.36 -12.29
C GLU A 151 -3.91 13.14 -11.07
N GLU A 152 -2.99 13.70 -10.28
CA GLU A 152 -3.40 14.68 -9.27
C GLU A 152 -3.94 15.90 -10.01
N LYS A 153 -5.22 16.25 -9.75
CA LYS A 153 -5.70 17.55 -10.17
C LYS A 153 -4.98 18.57 -9.31
N ASP A 154 -3.96 19.21 -9.88
CA ASP A 154 -3.43 20.46 -9.35
C ASP A 154 -4.63 21.36 -9.02
N GLY A 155 -4.73 21.77 -7.75
CA GLY A 155 -5.89 22.52 -7.25
C GLY A 155 -6.15 23.77 -8.10
N GLU A 156 -7.37 23.87 -8.61
CA GLU A 156 -7.96 25.17 -9.00
C GLU A 156 -8.28 26.02 -7.77
#